data_AF-A0A4R3JJB7-F1
#
_entry.id   AF-A0A4R3JJB7-F1
#
_cell.length_a   1.000
_cell.length_b   1.000
_cell.length_c   1.000
_cell.angle_alpha   90.00
_cell.angle_beta   90.00
_cell.angle_gamma   90.00
#
_symmetry.space_group_name_H-M   'P 1'
#
loop_
_entity.id
_entity.type
_entity.pdbx_description
1 polymer ?
#
loop_
_entity_poly.entity_id
_entity_poly.type
_entity_poly.pdbx_seq_one_letter_code
_entity_poly.pdbx_strand_id
1 'polypeptide(L)'
;MKAWSGATDFFPRGFTVTITVNLSSHNLDYFDALDLSGLDALSLDFGSALVPFDAAFDGGSVTRLTSSRISISNDGYAVNLLGRGISPTSSVDALGRALESGTARGTLTGLTLTDQGTEVVGLSLTASSLQLRYDDLELELTGTFPTGLGDVLSAMIAIVELSDPYFLSNAEIAEYEAALAGYQVSGMSVSQSGSEIVSVSLGRNVVSVKVDDFTIEVNGRFPTDLGSSSSLTELLPALLDGDGDLDPDTLNGLRIDNVTLLAPNNAQILRATGDFIADLSDPYADETYLVDGVAFDHVHIDVAIGGQTSNRIVTDAASSFVAGLAGDDTIIGNYGNEVLAGNKGNDILAANGANTVLQGGQGSDRLRGSGFADELFGGDGADTIFGAQGDDFIFGGDTSNDKRDLVYGGGGNDRIDGGHGNDELRGDAGNDTIAGGFGADTILGGNGDDVLTGSSFSDRIIGGKGKDFINGGFGFDRLVGGSDADQFFHVGVRGHGSDWVQDYDSAEGDVLRTGIARSSASDYLVRFADTGAADASAAEAFVSYRPTGQILWVLIDGAAQDEINLQIGGQVYDLLA
;
A
#
# COMPACT_ATOMS: atom_id res chain seq x y z
N MET A 1 -42.80 50.67 0.79
CA MET A 1 -43.26 51.71 -0.17
C MET A 1 -42.03 52.25 -0.90
N LYS A 2 -42.04 52.17 -2.25
CA LYS A 2 -41.00 52.56 -3.23
C LYS A 2 -39.76 51.66 -3.24
N ALA A 3 -39.31 51.04 -4.32
CA ALA A 3 -39.79 50.99 -5.70
C ALA A 3 -39.19 49.71 -6.33
N TRP A 4 -40.03 48.78 -6.79
CA TRP A 4 -39.62 47.76 -7.76
C TRP A 4 -40.14 48.25 -9.11
N SER A 5 -39.30 49.02 -9.79
CA SER A 5 -39.54 49.53 -11.13
C SER A 5 -38.59 48.81 -12.08
N GLY A 6 -39.10 47.82 -12.80
CA GLY A 6 -38.37 47.20 -13.91
C GLY A 6 -38.54 45.69 -13.94
N ALA A 7 -39.26 45.18 -14.95
CA ALA A 7 -39.35 43.75 -15.26
C ALA A 7 -38.03 43.17 -15.83
N THR A 8 -36.88 43.68 -15.36
CA THR A 8 -35.52 43.29 -15.73
C THR A 8 -34.76 42.61 -14.59
N ASP A 9 -35.31 42.60 -13.37
CA ASP A 9 -34.61 42.14 -12.17
C ASP A 9 -35.04 40.73 -11.72
N PHE A 10 -35.50 39.87 -12.64
CA PHE A 10 -35.84 38.47 -12.31
C PHE A 10 -34.59 37.60 -12.08
N PHE A 11 -33.41 38.13 -12.38
CA PHE A 11 -32.12 37.53 -12.08
C PHE A 11 -31.24 38.63 -11.43
N PRO A 12 -30.78 38.47 -10.19
CA PRO A 12 -29.78 39.36 -9.62
C PRO A 12 -28.59 39.45 -10.60
N ARG A 13 -28.15 40.68 -10.90
CA ARG A 13 -26.93 40.90 -11.68
C ARG A 13 -25.78 40.16 -10.98
N GLY A 14 -25.19 39.18 -11.67
CA GLY A 14 -24.11 38.36 -11.13
C GLY A 14 -24.59 37.12 -10.36
N PHE A 15 -25.53 36.35 -10.91
CA PHE A 15 -25.84 35.02 -10.35
C PHE A 15 -24.69 34.04 -10.69
N THR A 16 -23.75 33.90 -9.76
CA THR A 16 -22.75 32.83 -9.79
C THR A 16 -23.36 31.61 -9.12
N VAL A 17 -23.68 30.55 -9.87
CA VAL A 17 -23.96 29.24 -9.26
C VAL A 17 -22.61 28.62 -8.94
N THR A 18 -22.10 28.89 -7.75
CA THR A 18 -20.92 28.20 -7.24
C THR A 18 -21.38 26.91 -6.55
N ILE A 19 -21.31 25.79 -7.26
CA ILE A 19 -21.34 24.47 -6.62
C ILE A 19 -19.89 24.13 -6.31
N THR A 20 -19.43 24.43 -5.09
CA THR A 20 -18.11 23.98 -4.63
C THR A 20 -18.26 22.56 -4.10
N VAL A 21 -17.86 21.57 -4.91
CA VAL A 21 -17.53 20.25 -4.37
C VAL A 21 -16.06 20.30 -3.98
N ASN A 22 -15.79 20.58 -2.70
CA ASN A 22 -14.42 20.51 -2.16
C ASN A 22 -14.04 19.04 -1.97
N LEU A 23 -13.37 18.47 -2.96
CA LEU A 23 -12.52 17.30 -2.74
C LEU A 23 -11.13 17.84 -2.50
N SER A 24 -10.75 18.04 -1.24
CA SER A 24 -9.41 18.55 -0.93
C SER A 24 -8.37 17.54 -1.39
N SER A 25 -7.56 17.93 -2.38
CA SER A 25 -6.41 17.19 -2.92
C SER A 25 -5.20 17.11 -1.97
N HIS A 26 -5.35 17.52 -0.71
CA HIS A 26 -4.21 17.58 0.22
C HIS A 26 -3.74 16.22 0.76
N ASN A 27 -4.24 15.09 0.23
CA ASN A 27 -3.81 13.73 0.61
C ASN A 27 -3.72 12.73 -0.57
N LEU A 28 -3.59 13.18 -1.83
CA LEU A 28 -3.63 12.30 -3.00
C LEU A 28 -2.32 12.29 -3.83
N ASP A 29 -1.17 12.16 -3.16
CA ASP A 29 0.13 11.93 -3.82
C ASP A 29 0.35 10.44 -4.23
N TYR A 30 -0.67 9.57 -4.17
CA TYR A 30 -0.51 8.10 -4.36
C TYR A 30 -1.28 7.48 -5.53
N PHE A 31 -1.83 8.29 -6.44
CA PHE A 31 -2.55 7.82 -7.64
C PHE A 31 -1.97 8.42 -8.94
N ASP A 32 -0.70 8.19 -9.21
CA ASP A 32 -0.02 8.66 -10.45
C ASP A 32 -0.49 7.92 -11.75
N ALA A 33 -1.53 7.08 -11.68
CA ALA A 33 -2.13 6.40 -12.83
C ALA A 33 -3.63 6.66 -13.01
N LEU A 34 -4.28 7.39 -12.09
CA LEU A 34 -5.62 7.93 -12.30
C LEU A 34 -5.45 9.37 -12.75
N ASP A 35 -5.65 9.65 -14.04
CA ASP A 35 -5.66 11.01 -14.56
C ASP A 35 -6.91 11.75 -14.07
N LEU A 36 -6.89 12.16 -12.80
CA LEU A 36 -7.87 13.03 -12.17
C LEU A 36 -7.50 14.50 -12.34
N SER A 37 -6.49 14.82 -13.18
CA SER A 37 -6.13 16.22 -13.49
C SER A 37 -7.28 17.00 -14.14
N GLY A 38 -8.31 16.29 -14.64
CA GLY A 38 -9.58 16.86 -15.09
C GLY A 38 -10.61 17.18 -14.00
N LEU A 39 -10.37 16.81 -12.73
CA LEU A 39 -11.27 16.99 -11.59
C LEU A 39 -10.70 17.93 -10.50
N ASP A 40 -9.64 18.69 -10.82
CA ASP A 40 -9.12 19.77 -9.99
C ASP A 40 -10.21 20.83 -9.77
N ALA A 41 -10.91 20.73 -8.64
CA ALA A 41 -12.10 21.50 -8.28
C ALA A 41 -13.12 21.57 -9.44
N LEU A 42 -14.28 20.93 -9.28
CA LEU A 42 -15.45 21.30 -10.09
C LEU A 42 -15.97 22.69 -9.69
N SER A 43 -15.10 23.71 -9.72
CA SER A 43 -15.45 25.10 -9.78
C SER A 43 -15.87 25.35 -11.22
N LEU A 44 -17.17 25.26 -11.47
CA LEU A 44 -17.76 25.83 -12.68
C LEU A 44 -17.55 27.36 -12.62
N ASP A 45 -16.34 27.83 -12.90
CA ASP A 45 -16.02 29.23 -13.06
C ASP A 45 -16.46 29.65 -14.46
N PHE A 46 -17.70 30.11 -14.54
CA PHE A 46 -18.29 30.63 -15.76
C PHE A 46 -17.60 31.92 -16.27
N GLY A 47 -16.58 32.43 -15.57
CA GLY A 47 -15.97 33.74 -15.77
C GLY A 47 -15.26 33.97 -17.11
N SER A 48 -14.95 32.93 -17.90
CA SER A 48 -14.32 33.09 -19.23
C SER A 48 -15.08 32.44 -20.40
N ALA A 49 -15.97 31.48 -20.16
CA ALA A 49 -16.76 30.82 -21.22
C ALA A 49 -18.11 31.50 -21.49
N LEU A 50 -18.65 32.24 -20.52
CA LEU A 50 -19.73 33.19 -20.75
C LEU A 50 -19.09 34.56 -20.99
N VAL A 51 -18.92 34.96 -22.26
CA VAL A 51 -18.80 36.40 -22.60
C VAL A 51 -19.87 37.10 -21.77
N PRO A 52 -19.56 38.14 -20.98
CA PRO A 52 -20.42 38.61 -19.90
C PRO A 52 -21.84 38.69 -20.41
N PHE A 53 -22.71 37.80 -19.92
CA PHE A 53 -24.11 37.73 -20.35
C PHE A 53 -24.82 39.07 -20.07
N ASP A 54 -24.19 39.91 -19.24
CA ASP A 54 -24.45 41.33 -18.98
C ASP A 54 -24.38 42.22 -20.24
N ALA A 55 -23.55 41.88 -21.25
CA ALA A 55 -23.47 42.61 -22.52
C ALA A 55 -24.60 42.26 -23.51
N ALA A 56 -25.36 41.18 -23.27
CA ALA A 56 -26.37 40.66 -24.18
C ALA A 56 -27.81 41.11 -23.87
N PHE A 57 -28.05 42.00 -22.89
CA PHE A 57 -29.40 42.44 -22.52
C PHE A 57 -29.68 43.94 -22.69
N ASP A 58 -28.87 44.67 -23.45
CA ASP A 58 -29.15 46.07 -23.79
C ASP A 58 -29.92 46.18 -25.13
N GLY A 59 -31.23 45.90 -25.10
CA GLY A 59 -32.19 46.48 -26.07
C GLY A 59 -32.79 45.61 -27.18
N GLY A 60 -32.58 44.28 -27.22
CA GLY A 60 -33.07 43.40 -28.32
C GLY A 60 -33.81 42.11 -27.91
N SER A 61 -33.99 41.82 -26.62
CA SER A 61 -34.46 40.51 -26.15
C SER A 61 -35.91 40.21 -26.55
N VAL A 62 -36.15 39.03 -27.13
CA VAL A 62 -37.50 38.49 -27.38
C VAL A 62 -37.90 37.57 -26.23
N THR A 63 -39.00 37.89 -25.54
CA THR A 63 -39.59 37.00 -24.53
C THR A 63 -40.76 36.21 -25.11
N ARG A 64 -40.70 34.89 -25.03
CA ARG A 64 -41.81 34.00 -25.41
C ARG A 64 -42.34 33.27 -24.18
N LEU A 65 -43.63 33.43 -23.92
CA LEU A 65 -44.33 32.80 -22.81
C LEU A 65 -45.39 31.84 -23.33
N THR A 66 -45.30 30.56 -22.96
CA THR A 66 -46.30 29.54 -23.23
C THR A 66 -46.60 28.76 -21.96
N SER A 67 -47.60 27.88 -22.01
CA SER A 67 -47.90 26.96 -20.90
C SER A 67 -46.81 25.91 -20.66
N SER A 68 -45.76 25.88 -21.48
CA SER A 68 -44.67 24.89 -21.38
C SER A 68 -43.27 25.49 -21.44
N ARG A 69 -43.13 26.80 -21.70
CA ARG A 69 -41.83 27.43 -21.87
C ARG A 69 -41.88 28.93 -21.56
N ILE A 70 -40.90 29.41 -20.82
CA ILE A 70 -40.52 30.82 -20.73
C ILE A 70 -39.17 30.94 -21.41
N SER A 71 -39.08 31.69 -22.49
CA SER A 71 -37.85 31.83 -23.27
C SER A 71 -37.47 33.30 -23.35
N ILE A 72 -36.21 33.60 -23.07
CA ILE A 72 -35.59 34.90 -23.27
C ILE A 72 -34.43 34.67 -24.22
N SER A 73 -34.44 35.32 -25.38
CA SER A 73 -33.40 35.15 -26.40
C SER A 73 -32.86 36.48 -26.93
N ASN A 74 -31.56 36.53 -27.22
CA ASN A 74 -30.91 37.62 -27.94
C ASN A 74 -29.74 37.11 -28.79
N ASP A 75 -29.58 37.63 -30.01
CA ASP A 75 -28.44 37.35 -30.93
C ASP A 75 -28.05 35.85 -31.08
N GLY A 76 -29.06 34.97 -31.13
CA GLY A 76 -28.87 33.52 -31.29
C GLY A 76 -28.66 32.74 -29.98
N TYR A 77 -28.47 33.44 -28.86
CA TYR A 77 -28.47 32.86 -27.51
C TYR A 77 -29.87 32.84 -26.91
N ALA A 78 -30.22 31.81 -26.14
CA ALA A 78 -31.48 31.77 -25.41
C ALA A 78 -31.39 31.05 -24.07
N VAL A 79 -32.10 31.58 -23.07
CA VAL A 79 -32.41 30.92 -21.79
C VAL A 79 -33.85 30.45 -21.86
N ASN A 80 -34.08 29.16 -21.64
CA ASN A 80 -35.41 28.57 -21.67
C ASN A 80 -35.72 27.91 -20.34
N LEU A 81 -36.68 28.44 -19.59
CA LEU A 81 -37.32 27.70 -18.51
C LEU A 81 -38.37 26.78 -19.11
N LEU A 82 -38.27 25.49 -18.84
CA LEU A 82 -39.16 24.45 -19.34
C LEU A 82 -40.12 24.03 -18.23
N GLY A 83 -41.37 23.77 -18.60
CA GLY A 83 -42.36 23.36 -17.63
C GLY A 83 -43.64 22.81 -18.23
N ARG A 84 -44.65 22.61 -17.38
CA ARG A 84 -45.99 22.16 -17.77
C ARG A 84 -47.06 22.97 -17.04
N GLY A 85 -48.07 23.41 -17.80
CA GLY A 85 -49.22 24.11 -17.25
C GLY A 85 -48.90 25.48 -16.65
N ILE A 86 -47.82 26.14 -17.09
CA ILE A 86 -47.44 27.48 -16.63
C ILE A 86 -48.58 28.45 -16.91
N SER A 87 -49.05 29.16 -15.89
CA SER A 87 -50.17 30.10 -15.98
C SER A 87 -50.07 31.20 -14.92
N PRO A 88 -50.43 32.45 -15.24
CA PRO A 88 -50.99 32.93 -16.52
C PRO A 88 -49.93 33.13 -17.62
N THR A 89 -50.35 32.99 -18.88
CA THR A 89 -49.49 33.18 -20.06
C THR A 89 -49.79 34.46 -20.86
N SER A 90 -50.68 35.30 -20.34
CA SER A 90 -51.18 36.50 -21.03
C SER A 90 -50.13 37.59 -21.20
N SER A 91 -49.21 37.73 -20.25
CA SER A 91 -48.00 38.54 -20.36
C SER A 91 -46.99 38.14 -19.28
N VAL A 92 -45.73 38.52 -19.46
CA VAL A 92 -44.67 38.36 -18.45
C VAL A 92 -45.07 39.09 -17.15
N ASP A 93 -45.59 40.31 -17.26
CA ASP A 93 -46.08 41.07 -16.09
C ASP A 93 -47.23 40.38 -15.35
N ALA A 94 -48.10 39.68 -16.08
CA ALA A 94 -49.21 38.94 -15.47
C ALA A 94 -48.70 37.71 -14.73
N LEU A 95 -47.69 37.02 -15.28
CA LEU A 95 -47.02 35.91 -14.62
C LEU A 95 -46.25 36.39 -13.38
N GLY A 96 -45.51 37.51 -13.48
CA GLY A 96 -44.79 38.12 -12.35
C GLY A 96 -45.72 38.45 -11.18
N ARG A 97 -46.85 39.13 -11.45
CA ARG A 97 -47.87 39.40 -10.41
C ARG A 97 -48.51 38.14 -9.84
N ALA A 98 -48.65 37.08 -10.66
CA ALA A 98 -49.20 35.82 -10.18
C ALA A 98 -48.22 35.07 -9.27
N LEU A 99 -46.91 35.16 -9.55
CA LEU A 99 -45.85 34.62 -8.69
C LEU A 99 -45.80 35.38 -7.36
N GLU A 100 -45.81 36.71 -7.40
CA GLU A 100 -45.83 37.58 -6.19
C GLU A 100 -47.04 37.31 -5.29
N SER A 101 -48.19 36.97 -5.88
CA SER A 101 -49.43 36.69 -5.13
C SER A 101 -49.62 35.21 -4.77
N GLY A 102 -48.67 34.33 -5.12
CA GLY A 102 -48.77 32.88 -4.92
C GLY A 102 -49.90 32.23 -5.74
N THR A 103 -50.41 32.90 -6.77
CA THR A 103 -51.51 32.42 -7.62
C THR A 103 -51.04 31.79 -8.93
N ALA A 104 -49.74 31.86 -9.22
CA ALA A 104 -49.13 31.18 -10.35
C ALA A 104 -49.29 29.65 -10.26
N ARG A 105 -49.46 29.00 -11.41
CA ARG A 105 -49.62 27.55 -11.50
C ARG A 105 -48.66 26.97 -12.52
N GLY A 106 -48.35 25.69 -12.35
CA GLY A 106 -47.51 24.91 -13.26
C GLY A 106 -46.39 24.21 -12.52
N THR A 107 -45.69 23.33 -13.24
CA THR A 107 -44.47 22.69 -12.76
C THR A 107 -43.30 23.07 -13.65
N LEU A 108 -42.12 23.22 -13.05
CA LEU A 108 -40.87 23.33 -13.78
C LEU A 108 -40.31 21.94 -14.05
N THR A 109 -39.75 21.76 -15.23
CA THR A 109 -39.11 20.51 -15.66
C THR A 109 -37.64 20.70 -16.01
N GLY A 110 -37.14 21.94 -16.03
CA GLY A 110 -35.75 22.21 -16.34
C GLY A 110 -35.49 23.63 -16.84
N LEU A 111 -34.22 23.87 -17.15
CA LEU A 111 -33.71 25.09 -17.77
C LEU A 111 -32.74 24.68 -18.88
N THR A 112 -32.75 25.36 -20.03
CA THR A 112 -31.71 25.18 -21.04
C THR A 112 -31.09 26.50 -21.47
N LEU A 113 -29.78 26.50 -21.64
CA LEU A 113 -29.02 27.56 -22.29
C LEU A 113 -28.66 27.07 -23.68
N THR A 114 -29.00 27.86 -24.71
CA THR A 114 -28.71 27.51 -26.11
C THR A 114 -27.86 28.58 -26.79
N ASP A 115 -26.89 28.19 -27.61
CA ASP A 115 -26.14 29.03 -28.55
C ASP A 115 -26.46 28.60 -29.98
N GLN A 116 -26.89 29.55 -30.82
CA GLN A 116 -27.41 29.32 -32.18
C GLN A 116 -28.44 28.19 -32.27
N GLY A 117 -29.21 27.98 -31.20
CA GLY A 117 -30.22 26.93 -31.09
C GLY A 117 -29.72 25.55 -30.63
N THR A 118 -28.42 25.38 -30.38
CA THR A 118 -27.82 24.18 -29.79
C THR A 118 -27.75 24.32 -28.27
N GLU A 119 -28.17 23.30 -27.51
CA GLU A 119 -28.05 23.29 -26.04
C GLU A 119 -26.57 23.21 -25.64
N VAL A 120 -26.14 24.16 -24.81
CA VAL A 120 -24.78 24.22 -24.24
C VAL A 120 -24.81 23.80 -22.78
N VAL A 121 -25.89 24.14 -22.06
CA VAL A 121 -26.15 23.71 -20.69
C VAL A 121 -27.61 23.29 -20.57
N GLY A 122 -27.85 22.14 -19.96
CA GLY A 122 -29.18 21.63 -19.65
C GLY A 122 -29.34 21.31 -18.18
N LEU A 123 -30.32 21.92 -17.53
CA LEU A 123 -30.82 21.49 -16.23
C LEU A 123 -32.15 20.75 -16.44
N SER A 124 -32.29 19.55 -15.90
CA SER A 124 -33.56 18.81 -15.89
C SER A 124 -33.97 18.55 -14.46
N LEU A 125 -35.24 18.83 -14.15
CA LEU A 125 -35.79 18.69 -12.82
C LEU A 125 -37.01 17.78 -12.88
N THR A 126 -37.01 16.78 -12.01
CA THR A 126 -38.14 15.88 -11.75
C THR A 126 -38.41 15.84 -10.26
N ALA A 127 -39.49 15.19 -9.84
CA ALA A 127 -39.76 15.01 -8.42
C ALA A 127 -38.69 14.19 -7.69
N SER A 128 -37.87 13.42 -8.43
CA SER A 128 -36.90 12.47 -7.88
C SER A 128 -35.45 12.73 -8.27
N SER A 129 -35.19 13.69 -9.17
CA SER A 129 -33.87 13.92 -9.73
C SER A 129 -33.70 15.35 -10.23
N LEU A 130 -32.52 15.93 -9.99
CA LEU A 130 -32.02 17.16 -10.57
C LEU A 130 -30.74 16.84 -11.36
N GLN A 131 -30.79 17.00 -12.68
CA GLN A 131 -29.66 16.73 -13.58
C GLN A 131 -29.12 18.02 -14.16
N LEU A 132 -27.81 18.20 -14.15
CA LEU A 132 -27.07 19.23 -14.86
C LEU A 132 -26.22 18.56 -15.95
N ARG A 133 -26.39 19.00 -17.20
CA ARG A 133 -25.65 18.53 -18.36
C ARG A 133 -24.84 19.66 -18.98
N TYR A 134 -23.59 19.37 -19.30
CA TYR A 134 -22.70 20.25 -20.04
C TYR A 134 -21.80 19.40 -20.94
N ASP A 135 -21.90 19.60 -22.26
CA ASP A 135 -21.25 18.76 -23.27
C ASP A 135 -21.55 17.26 -23.05
N ASP A 136 -20.53 16.43 -22.80
CA ASP A 136 -20.69 15.00 -22.51
C ASP A 136 -20.73 14.66 -21.01
N LEU A 137 -20.65 15.66 -20.13
CA LEU A 137 -20.73 15.51 -18.69
C LEU A 137 -22.17 15.67 -18.19
N GLU A 138 -22.57 14.79 -17.27
CA GLU A 138 -23.86 14.85 -16.57
C GLU A 138 -23.66 14.61 -15.08
N LEU A 139 -24.05 15.61 -14.27
CA LEU A 139 -24.20 15.52 -12.82
C LEU A 139 -25.67 15.28 -12.50
N GLU A 140 -25.97 14.23 -11.76
CA GLU A 140 -27.32 13.91 -11.29
C GLU A 140 -27.37 13.91 -9.75
N LEU A 141 -28.32 14.64 -9.18
CA LEU A 141 -28.70 14.54 -7.78
C LEU A 141 -30.02 13.76 -7.72
N THR A 142 -30.06 12.71 -6.91
CA THR A 142 -31.28 11.93 -6.66
C THR A 142 -31.85 12.26 -5.30
N GLY A 143 -33.17 12.18 -5.15
CA GLY A 143 -33.82 12.43 -3.87
C GLY A 143 -35.26 12.90 -4.02
N THR A 144 -35.70 13.84 -3.20
CA THR A 144 -37.04 14.46 -3.31
C THR A 144 -36.88 15.93 -3.64
N PHE A 145 -37.43 16.34 -4.78
CA PHE A 145 -37.35 17.73 -5.24
C PHE A 145 -38.74 18.29 -5.53
N PRO A 146 -39.12 19.43 -4.95
CA PRO A 146 -40.30 20.18 -5.35
C PRO A 146 -40.20 20.57 -6.83
N THR A 147 -41.28 20.35 -7.58
CA THR A 147 -41.38 20.73 -9.00
C THR A 147 -42.42 21.82 -9.25
N GLY A 148 -43.21 22.19 -8.22
CA GLY A 148 -44.19 23.25 -8.30
C GLY A 148 -43.51 24.60 -8.55
N LEU A 149 -44.03 25.38 -9.51
CA LEU A 149 -43.44 26.67 -9.88
C LEU A 149 -43.31 27.63 -8.69
N GLY A 150 -44.28 27.61 -7.76
CA GLY A 150 -44.23 28.40 -6.53
C GLY A 150 -43.18 27.90 -5.54
N ASP A 151 -43.14 26.58 -5.31
CA ASP A 151 -42.22 25.95 -4.35
C ASP A 151 -40.75 26.13 -4.75
N VAL A 152 -40.45 25.96 -6.05
CA VAL A 152 -39.10 26.14 -6.59
C VAL A 152 -38.64 27.60 -6.45
N LEU A 153 -39.52 28.56 -6.72
CA LEU A 153 -39.18 29.98 -6.59
C LEU A 153 -38.93 30.35 -5.12
N SER A 154 -39.75 29.86 -4.20
CA SER A 154 -39.56 30.06 -2.75
C SER A 154 -38.22 29.51 -2.28
N ALA A 155 -37.83 28.33 -2.76
CA ALA A 155 -36.53 27.72 -2.45
C ALA A 155 -35.35 28.52 -3.01
N MET A 156 -35.44 29.03 -4.25
CA MET A 156 -34.40 29.89 -4.83
C MET A 156 -34.19 31.17 -4.00
N ILE A 157 -35.28 31.79 -3.54
CA ILE A 157 -35.21 32.97 -2.67
C ILE A 157 -34.56 32.60 -1.34
N ALA A 158 -34.98 31.50 -0.72
CA ALA A 158 -34.41 31.02 0.53
C ALA A 158 -32.90 30.78 0.44
N ILE A 159 -32.42 30.15 -0.64
CA ILE A 159 -30.97 29.92 -0.86
C ILE A 159 -30.20 31.25 -0.93
N VAL A 160 -30.74 32.24 -1.65
CA VAL A 160 -30.08 33.55 -1.80
C VAL A 160 -30.01 34.28 -0.47
N GLU A 161 -31.11 34.34 0.28
CA GLU A 161 -31.17 35.06 1.55
C GLU A 161 -30.30 34.37 2.62
N LEU A 162 -30.30 33.04 2.67
CA LEU A 162 -29.46 32.27 3.60
C LEU A 162 -27.96 32.33 3.27
N SER A 163 -27.57 32.78 2.08
CA SER A 163 -26.15 32.94 1.71
C SER A 163 -25.46 34.12 2.44
N ASP A 164 -26.24 35.06 2.99
CA ASP A 164 -25.74 36.13 3.87
C ASP A 164 -26.68 36.31 5.08
N PRO A 165 -26.65 35.36 6.03
CA PRO A 165 -27.65 35.28 7.10
C PRO A 165 -27.48 36.37 8.17
N TYR A 166 -26.39 37.14 8.11
CA TYR A 166 -26.05 38.17 9.09
C TYR A 166 -27.09 39.29 9.21
N PHE A 167 -27.94 39.45 8.19
CA PHE A 167 -28.99 40.46 8.15
C PHE A 167 -30.39 39.90 8.43
N LEU A 168 -30.50 38.59 8.69
CA LEU A 168 -31.76 37.90 8.93
C LEU A 168 -32.03 37.72 10.43
N SER A 169 -33.28 37.83 10.83
CA SER A 169 -33.71 37.37 12.15
C SER A 169 -33.85 35.85 12.20
N ASN A 170 -33.76 35.26 13.39
CA ASN A 170 -33.96 33.81 13.57
C ASN A 170 -35.32 33.32 13.05
N ALA A 171 -36.33 34.19 13.02
CA ALA A 171 -37.65 33.84 12.46
C ALA A 171 -37.62 33.79 10.92
N GLU A 172 -36.87 34.69 10.27
CA GLU A 172 -36.69 34.69 8.82
C GLU A 172 -35.82 33.51 8.38
N ILE A 173 -34.75 33.20 9.12
CA ILE A 173 -33.92 32.01 8.89
C ILE A 173 -34.78 30.74 8.94
N ALA A 174 -35.59 30.57 9.99
CA ALA A 174 -36.47 29.41 10.12
C ALA A 174 -37.54 29.33 9.01
N GLU A 175 -38.01 30.46 8.50
CA GLU A 175 -38.94 30.51 7.35
C GLU A 175 -38.26 30.07 6.05
N TYR A 176 -37.03 30.54 5.80
CA TYR A 176 -36.26 30.14 4.63
C TYR A 176 -35.83 28.67 4.70
N GLU A 177 -35.44 28.17 5.87
CA GLU A 177 -35.14 26.75 6.07
C GLU A 177 -36.37 25.87 5.87
N ALA A 178 -37.55 26.32 6.32
CA ALA A 178 -38.80 25.61 6.06
C ALA A 178 -39.14 25.52 4.56
N ALA A 179 -38.74 26.51 3.76
CA ALA A 179 -38.89 26.47 2.30
C ALA A 179 -37.93 25.45 1.64
N LEU A 180 -36.81 25.13 2.29
CA LEU A 180 -35.83 24.14 1.82
C LEU A 180 -36.09 22.73 2.35
N ALA A 181 -36.92 22.57 3.38
CA ALA A 181 -37.22 21.27 3.99
C ALA A 181 -37.81 20.21 3.04
N GLY A 182 -38.35 20.63 1.89
CA GLY A 182 -38.85 19.73 0.84
C GLY A 182 -37.78 19.17 -0.09
N TYR A 183 -36.55 19.72 -0.07
CA TYR A 183 -35.42 19.28 -0.87
C TYR A 183 -34.60 18.27 -0.08
N GLN A 184 -34.62 17.01 -0.50
CA GLN A 184 -33.83 15.94 0.09
C GLN A 184 -32.93 15.36 -0.99
N VAL A 185 -31.63 15.23 -0.72
CA VAL A 185 -30.68 14.56 -1.60
C VAL A 185 -30.34 13.21 -0.98
N SER A 186 -30.68 12.13 -1.67
CA SER A 186 -30.35 10.76 -1.29
C SER A 186 -29.16 10.19 -2.06
N GLY A 187 -28.67 10.91 -3.07
CA GLY A 187 -27.48 10.50 -3.80
C GLY A 187 -27.05 11.52 -4.85
N MET A 188 -25.84 11.33 -5.36
CA MET A 188 -25.21 12.14 -6.38
C MET A 188 -24.47 11.22 -7.34
N SER A 189 -24.49 11.47 -8.63
CA SER A 189 -23.63 10.79 -9.59
C SER A 189 -23.09 11.75 -10.63
N VAL A 190 -21.90 11.45 -11.13
CA VAL A 190 -21.25 12.13 -12.24
C VAL A 190 -20.98 11.09 -13.31
N SER A 191 -21.38 11.40 -14.54
CA SER A 191 -21.15 10.56 -15.70
C SER A 191 -20.55 11.37 -16.85
N GLN A 192 -19.76 10.71 -17.69
CA GLN A 192 -19.19 11.28 -18.90
C GLN A 192 -19.44 10.34 -20.09
N SER A 193 -19.91 10.90 -21.22
CA SER A 193 -20.20 10.13 -22.43
C SER A 193 -21.17 8.95 -22.18
N GLY A 194 -22.04 9.06 -21.17
CA GLY A 194 -23.02 8.05 -20.76
C GLY A 194 -22.50 6.96 -19.82
N SER A 195 -21.25 7.03 -19.38
CA SER A 195 -20.67 6.14 -18.37
C SER A 195 -20.56 6.85 -17.02
N GLU A 196 -21.07 6.24 -15.96
CA GLU A 196 -20.93 6.74 -14.58
C GLU A 196 -19.47 6.61 -14.12
N ILE A 197 -18.87 7.71 -13.67
CA ILE A 197 -17.49 7.78 -13.18
C ILE A 197 -17.48 7.76 -11.66
N VAL A 198 -18.40 8.51 -11.04
CA VAL A 198 -18.52 8.60 -9.58
C VAL A 198 -19.99 8.56 -9.19
N SER A 199 -20.34 7.81 -8.16
CA SER A 199 -21.65 7.96 -7.51
C SER A 199 -21.56 7.83 -6.00
N VAL A 200 -22.41 8.58 -5.31
CA VAL A 200 -22.58 8.58 -3.86
C VAL A 200 -24.05 8.29 -3.58
N SER A 201 -24.32 7.30 -2.74
CA SER A 201 -25.65 6.98 -2.25
C SER A 201 -25.68 7.13 -0.73
N LEU A 202 -26.68 7.84 -0.23
CA LEU A 202 -26.88 8.11 1.19
C LEU A 202 -28.13 7.37 1.66
N GLY A 203 -27.91 6.25 2.34
CA GLY A 203 -28.96 5.38 2.84
C GLY A 203 -28.89 5.20 4.35
N ARG A 204 -30.03 4.83 4.94
CA ARG A 204 -30.14 4.80 6.41
C ARG A 204 -29.20 3.88 7.15
N ASN A 205 -28.83 2.81 6.45
CA ASN A 205 -27.92 1.81 6.98
C ASN A 205 -26.62 1.68 6.19
N VAL A 206 -26.53 2.37 5.04
CA VAL A 206 -25.44 2.20 4.08
C VAL A 206 -25.19 3.53 3.39
N VAL A 207 -23.97 4.02 3.47
CA VAL A 207 -23.44 5.06 2.59
C VAL A 207 -22.53 4.36 1.59
N SER A 208 -22.79 4.53 0.29
CA SER A 208 -21.94 3.95 -0.75
C SER A 208 -21.28 5.04 -1.57
N VAL A 209 -19.99 4.87 -1.87
CA VAL A 209 -19.24 5.69 -2.82
C VAL A 209 -18.67 4.76 -3.86
N LYS A 210 -19.03 4.99 -5.12
CA LYS A 210 -18.48 4.29 -6.26
C LYS A 210 -17.56 5.23 -7.02
N VAL A 211 -16.38 4.74 -7.35
CA VAL A 211 -15.39 5.42 -8.20
C VAL A 211 -14.94 4.39 -9.22
N ASP A 212 -15.16 4.69 -10.50
CA ASP A 212 -15.00 3.76 -11.62
C ASP A 212 -15.74 2.42 -11.37
N ASP A 213 -14.99 1.32 -11.31
CA ASP A 213 -15.51 -0.04 -11.18
C ASP A 213 -15.63 -0.52 -9.72
N PHE A 214 -15.19 0.28 -8.74
CA PHE A 214 -15.13 -0.12 -7.34
C PHE A 214 -16.15 0.62 -6.49
N THR A 215 -16.72 -0.06 -5.49
CA THR A 215 -17.67 0.53 -4.56
C THR A 215 -17.19 0.35 -3.12
N ILE A 216 -17.14 1.44 -2.37
CA ILE A 216 -16.94 1.46 -0.92
C ILE A 216 -18.32 1.60 -0.28
N GLU A 217 -18.67 0.69 0.62
CA GLU A 217 -19.89 0.73 1.42
C GLU A 217 -19.55 0.88 2.89
N VAL A 218 -19.92 2.00 3.49
CA VAL A 218 -19.91 2.18 4.94
C VAL A 218 -21.28 1.72 5.44
N ASN A 219 -21.29 0.59 6.15
CA ASN A 219 -22.48 0.02 6.75
C ASN A 219 -22.54 0.43 8.21
N GLY A 220 -23.69 0.88 8.67
CA GLY A 220 -23.84 1.39 10.01
C GLY A 220 -25.22 1.94 10.26
N ARG A 221 -25.53 2.38 11.48
CA ARG A 221 -26.66 3.29 11.70
C ARG A 221 -26.14 4.70 11.50
N PHE A 222 -26.48 5.29 10.37
CA PHE A 222 -26.24 6.71 10.18
C PHE A 222 -27.41 7.49 10.81
N PRO A 223 -27.18 8.72 11.31
CA PRO A 223 -28.23 9.68 11.63
C PRO A 223 -28.85 10.21 10.33
N THR A 224 -29.15 9.31 9.41
CA THR A 224 -29.94 9.51 8.19
C THR A 224 -31.38 9.71 8.60
N ASP A 225 -31.59 10.85 9.19
CA ASP A 225 -32.63 11.73 8.75
C ASP A 225 -31.96 13.05 8.35
N LEU A 226 -31.11 13.00 7.33
CA LEU A 226 -30.99 14.11 6.35
C LEU A 226 -32.37 14.50 5.76
N GLY A 227 -33.41 13.69 6.05
CA GLY A 227 -34.81 13.95 5.76
C GLY A 227 -35.75 14.12 6.96
N SER A 228 -35.28 14.27 8.20
CA SER A 228 -36.13 14.79 9.30
C SER A 228 -35.57 16.10 9.84
N SER A 229 -36.16 17.18 9.33
CA SER A 229 -36.11 18.58 9.78
C SER A 229 -34.77 19.33 9.80
N SER A 230 -33.61 18.70 9.73
CA SER A 230 -32.34 19.44 9.74
C SER A 230 -31.85 19.76 8.33
N SER A 231 -31.93 21.05 7.98
CA SER A 231 -31.50 21.65 6.72
C SER A 231 -30.01 21.38 6.44
N LEU A 232 -29.59 21.38 5.18
CA LEU A 232 -28.17 21.40 4.78
C LEU A 232 -27.38 22.55 5.43
N THR A 233 -28.06 23.62 5.87
CA THR A 233 -27.50 24.73 6.66
C THR A 233 -27.28 24.40 8.14
N GLU A 234 -27.89 23.35 8.69
CA GLU A 234 -27.63 22.88 10.05
C GLU A 234 -26.45 21.90 10.11
N LEU A 235 -26.18 21.14 9.05
CA LEU A 235 -25.14 20.09 9.11
C LEU A 235 -23.71 20.61 9.18
N LEU A 236 -23.38 21.73 8.54
CA LEU A 236 -22.02 22.28 8.59
C LEU A 236 -21.72 23.03 9.90
N PRO A 237 -22.63 23.89 10.41
CA PRO A 237 -22.41 24.60 11.67
C PRO A 237 -22.73 23.77 12.92
N ALA A 238 -23.60 22.75 12.86
CA ALA A 238 -23.92 21.92 14.03
C ALA A 238 -22.90 20.78 14.24
N LEU A 239 -22.13 20.43 13.20
CA LEU A 239 -20.99 19.54 13.40
C LEU A 239 -19.93 20.19 14.29
N LEU A 240 -19.92 21.51 14.45
CA LEU A 240 -18.90 22.25 15.18
C LEU A 240 -19.54 23.03 16.34
N ASP A 241 -18.91 23.05 17.51
CA ASP A 241 -19.29 23.90 18.61
C ASP A 241 -18.94 25.38 18.29
N GLY A 242 -19.29 26.29 19.20
CA GLY A 242 -19.04 27.72 19.03
C GLY A 242 -17.56 28.12 18.88
N ASP A 243 -16.64 27.17 19.08
CA ASP A 243 -15.19 27.34 19.00
C ASP A 243 -14.58 26.64 17.76
N GLY A 244 -15.39 25.87 17.00
CA GLY A 244 -14.97 25.20 15.76
C GLY A 244 -14.54 23.75 15.94
N ASP A 245 -14.82 23.12 17.09
CA ASP A 245 -14.52 21.70 17.39
C ASP A 245 -15.77 20.82 17.25
N LEU A 246 -15.63 19.51 17.01
CA LEU A 246 -16.79 18.65 16.76
C LEU A 246 -17.77 18.56 17.97
N ASP A 247 -19.07 18.88 17.81
CA ASP A 247 -20.06 18.79 18.89
C ASP A 247 -20.48 17.31 19.16
N PRO A 248 -20.12 16.70 20.30
CA PRO A 248 -20.42 15.29 20.60
C PRO A 248 -21.92 14.97 20.66
N ASP A 249 -22.77 15.94 20.95
CA ASP A 249 -24.22 15.72 21.07
C ASP A 249 -24.90 15.57 19.70
N THR A 250 -24.28 16.04 18.61
CA THR A 250 -24.78 15.89 17.22
C THR A 250 -24.44 14.56 16.58
N LEU A 251 -23.48 13.82 17.13
CA LEU A 251 -23.06 12.48 16.67
C LEU A 251 -23.80 11.35 17.40
N ASN A 252 -24.71 11.69 18.32
CA ASN A 252 -25.55 10.73 19.03
C ASN A 252 -26.40 9.90 18.05
N GLY A 253 -26.04 8.61 17.91
CA GLY A 253 -26.76 7.65 17.08
C GLY A 253 -26.08 7.32 15.75
N LEU A 254 -24.96 7.97 15.42
CA LEU A 254 -24.02 7.46 14.43
C LEU A 254 -23.37 6.19 15.02
N ARG A 255 -23.39 5.11 14.24
CA ARG A 255 -22.70 3.86 14.53
C ARG A 255 -22.21 3.32 13.20
N ILE A 256 -20.91 3.10 13.04
CA ILE A 256 -20.40 2.35 11.89
C ILE A 256 -20.26 0.90 12.34
N ASP A 257 -20.92 0.00 11.65
CA ASP A 257 -20.89 -1.44 11.94
C ASP A 257 -19.76 -2.13 11.16
N ASN A 258 -19.53 -1.72 9.91
CA ASN A 258 -18.41 -2.17 9.09
C ASN A 258 -18.21 -1.29 7.84
N VAL A 259 -17.01 -1.34 7.26
CA VAL A 259 -16.73 -0.78 5.94
C VAL A 259 -16.41 -1.93 4.99
N THR A 260 -17.03 -1.94 3.82
CA THR A 260 -16.90 -3.00 2.82
C THR A 260 -16.40 -2.41 1.50
N LEU A 261 -15.43 -3.07 0.86
CA LEU A 261 -15.04 -2.78 -0.53
C LEU A 261 -15.63 -3.86 -1.44
N LEU A 262 -16.28 -3.46 -2.52
CA LEU A 262 -16.90 -4.35 -3.51
C LEU A 262 -16.26 -4.21 -4.89
N ALA A 263 -16.11 -5.34 -5.56
CA ALA A 263 -15.73 -5.45 -6.97
C ALA A 263 -16.91 -5.09 -7.89
N PRO A 264 -16.68 -4.85 -9.20
CA PRO A 264 -17.76 -4.47 -10.13
C PRO A 264 -18.87 -5.53 -10.31
N ASN A 265 -18.64 -6.78 -9.89
CA ASN A 265 -19.66 -7.84 -9.85
C ASN A 265 -20.37 -7.96 -8.48
N ASN A 266 -20.21 -6.96 -7.61
CA ASN A 266 -20.66 -6.92 -6.21
C ASN A 266 -20.08 -8.02 -5.31
N ALA A 267 -18.98 -8.66 -5.71
CA ALA A 267 -18.24 -9.53 -4.81
C ALA A 267 -17.54 -8.68 -3.75
N GLN A 268 -17.69 -9.06 -2.48
CA GLN A 268 -16.97 -8.46 -1.38
C GLN A 268 -15.47 -8.73 -1.51
N ILE A 269 -14.69 -7.66 -1.64
CA ILE A 269 -13.22 -7.68 -1.67
C ILE A 269 -12.69 -7.57 -0.24
N LEU A 270 -13.20 -6.62 0.55
CA LEU A 270 -12.73 -6.35 1.91
C LEU A 270 -13.90 -6.06 2.85
N ARG A 271 -13.75 -6.42 4.12
CA ARG A 271 -14.67 -6.05 5.21
C ARG A 271 -13.89 -5.68 6.46
N ALA A 272 -13.88 -4.41 6.81
CA ALA A 272 -13.38 -3.94 8.10
C ALA A 272 -14.53 -3.93 9.11
N THR A 273 -14.36 -4.63 10.24
CA THR A 273 -15.31 -4.65 11.37
C THR A 273 -14.60 -4.18 12.63
N GLY A 274 -15.21 -3.28 13.43
CA GLY A 274 -14.61 -2.73 14.64
C GLY A 274 -15.52 -1.70 15.31
N ASP A 275 -15.16 -1.25 16.52
CA ASP A 275 -15.88 -0.17 17.22
C ASP A 275 -15.33 1.18 16.72
N PHE A 276 -15.81 1.62 15.56
CA PHE A 276 -15.30 2.82 14.87
C PHE A 276 -15.64 4.15 15.59
N ILE A 277 -16.42 4.10 16.67
CA ILE A 277 -16.89 5.26 17.43
C ILE A 277 -16.76 4.93 18.91
N ALA A 278 -15.52 4.84 19.39
CA ALA A 278 -15.25 4.97 20.81
C ALA A 278 -14.39 6.21 21.03
N ASP A 279 -14.98 7.14 21.78
CA ASP A 279 -14.40 8.33 22.40
C ASP A 279 -14.20 9.60 21.56
N LEU A 280 -15.31 10.27 21.22
CA LEU A 280 -15.32 11.70 20.85
C LEU A 280 -15.17 12.64 22.07
N SER A 281 -14.93 12.11 23.28
CA SER A 281 -14.84 12.91 24.52
C SER A 281 -13.42 13.10 25.06
N ASP A 282 -12.41 12.47 24.45
CA ASP A 282 -11.00 12.68 24.80
C ASP A 282 -10.13 12.95 23.55
N PRO A 283 -9.83 14.23 23.22
CA PRO A 283 -8.95 14.59 22.10
C PRO A 283 -7.47 14.20 22.32
N TYR A 284 -7.13 13.53 23.43
CA TYR A 284 -5.78 13.06 23.76
C TYR A 284 -5.70 11.55 24.05
N ALA A 285 -6.75 10.78 23.76
CA ALA A 285 -6.69 9.33 23.88
C ALA A 285 -5.83 8.74 22.74
N ASP A 286 -4.57 8.44 23.04
CA ASP A 286 -3.69 7.57 22.23
C ASP A 286 -4.21 6.10 22.28
N GLU A 287 -5.44 5.84 21.85
CA GLU A 287 -5.94 4.48 21.68
C GLU A 287 -5.73 4.02 20.23
N THR A 288 -4.68 3.22 20.05
CA THR A 288 -4.37 2.51 18.81
C THR A 288 -5.41 1.39 18.61
N TYR A 289 -6.33 1.56 17.66
CA TYR A 289 -7.37 0.57 17.38
C TYR A 289 -6.83 -0.59 16.53
N LEU A 290 -6.94 -1.81 17.09
CA LEU A 290 -6.60 -3.08 16.45
C LEU A 290 -7.44 -3.29 15.17
N VAL A 291 -6.78 -3.52 14.04
CA VAL A 291 -7.38 -4.27 12.93
C VAL A 291 -7.19 -5.75 13.24
N ASP A 292 -8.27 -6.44 13.57
CA ASP A 292 -8.30 -7.89 13.68
C ASP A 292 -7.93 -8.49 12.31
N GLY A 293 -7.01 -9.46 12.32
CA GLY A 293 -6.23 -9.89 11.17
C GLY A 293 -7.09 -10.31 9.98
N VAL A 294 -6.74 -9.82 8.79
CA VAL A 294 -7.31 -10.32 7.54
C VAL A 294 -6.37 -11.37 6.96
N ALA A 295 -6.74 -12.65 7.10
CA ALA A 295 -6.09 -13.76 6.43
C ALA A 295 -6.78 -14.01 5.07
N PHE A 296 -6.00 -14.08 3.99
CA PHE A 296 -6.51 -14.48 2.67
C PHE A 296 -5.86 -15.79 2.20
N ASP A 297 -6.70 -16.75 1.84
CA ASP A 297 -6.37 -17.93 1.04
C ASP A 297 -6.45 -17.51 -0.44
N HIS A 298 -5.29 -17.17 -1.02
CA HIS A 298 -5.08 -16.78 -2.42
C HIS A 298 -5.77 -15.47 -2.89
N VAL A 299 -5.08 -14.33 -2.73
CA VAL A 299 -4.94 -13.19 -3.70
C VAL A 299 -4.15 -12.07 -3.01
N HIS A 300 -3.07 -11.61 -3.66
CA HIS A 300 -2.22 -10.48 -3.25
C HIS A 300 -2.94 -9.15 -3.48
N ILE A 301 -3.16 -8.35 -2.43
CA ILE A 301 -3.35 -6.88 -2.51
C ILE A 301 -2.76 -6.25 -1.23
N ASP A 302 -1.75 -5.40 -1.41
CA ASP A 302 -1.14 -4.57 -0.38
C ASP A 302 -2.11 -3.45 0.06
N VAL A 303 -2.37 -3.32 1.36
CA VAL A 303 -3.13 -2.18 1.92
C VAL A 303 -2.19 -1.33 2.74
N ALA A 304 -1.64 -0.28 2.14
CA ALA A 304 -0.98 0.80 2.87
C ALA A 304 -2.03 1.86 3.28
N ILE A 305 -2.29 1.99 4.57
CA ILE A 305 -2.79 3.24 5.15
C ILE A 305 -1.54 4.00 5.60
N GLY A 306 -1.26 5.13 4.97
CA GLY A 306 -0.01 5.88 5.15
C GLY A 306 0.37 6.14 6.61
N GLY A 307 1.48 5.55 7.02
CA GLY A 307 2.17 5.82 8.27
C GLY A 307 3.47 5.03 8.33
N GLN A 308 4.55 5.67 8.76
CA GLN A 308 5.78 5.03 9.25
C GLN A 308 5.46 4.37 10.61
N THR A 309 4.51 3.44 10.64
CA THR A 309 4.01 2.87 11.89
C THR A 309 4.58 1.49 12.05
N SER A 310 5.46 1.34 13.04
CA SER A 310 5.81 0.05 13.61
C SER A 310 4.55 -0.65 14.12
N ASN A 311 4.22 -1.79 13.52
CA ASN A 311 3.04 -2.57 13.86
C ASN A 311 3.42 -3.83 14.62
N ARG A 312 2.51 -4.32 15.46
CA ARG A 312 2.57 -5.68 15.98
C ARG A 312 1.45 -6.50 15.37
N ILE A 313 1.80 -7.43 14.48
CA ILE A 313 0.87 -8.30 13.76
C ILE A 313 0.99 -9.73 14.30
N VAL A 314 -0.13 -10.33 14.67
CA VAL A 314 -0.18 -11.71 15.20
C VAL A 314 -1.27 -12.47 14.45
N THR A 315 -0.94 -13.60 13.84
CA THR A 315 -1.93 -14.42 13.10
C THR A 315 -2.19 -15.77 13.77
N ASP A 316 -3.39 -16.29 13.58
CA ASP A 316 -3.83 -17.59 14.08
C ASP A 316 -4.52 -18.48 13.02
N ALA A 317 -4.46 -18.06 11.75
CA ALA A 317 -5.08 -18.76 10.64
C ALA A 317 -4.09 -19.68 9.89
N ALA A 318 -4.52 -20.93 9.66
CA ALA A 318 -3.72 -22.08 9.20
C ALA A 318 -2.95 -21.93 7.86
N SER A 319 -3.18 -20.87 7.09
CA SER A 319 -2.36 -20.48 5.95
C SER A 319 -2.61 -18.99 5.69
N SER A 320 -1.61 -18.15 5.90
CA SER A 320 -1.74 -16.69 5.82
C SER A 320 -0.53 -16.06 5.16
N PHE A 321 -0.74 -15.12 4.24
CA PHE A 321 0.28 -14.14 3.86
C PHE A 321 0.11 -12.90 4.74
N VAL A 322 1.19 -12.48 5.39
CA VAL A 322 1.21 -11.40 6.39
C VAL A 322 2.35 -10.48 6.04
N ALA A 323 2.06 -9.21 5.77
CA ALA A 323 3.06 -8.22 5.41
C ALA A 323 3.04 -7.05 6.39
N GLY A 324 4.22 -6.69 6.91
CA GLY A 324 4.57 -5.38 7.43
C GLY A 324 4.55 -4.35 6.30
N LEU A 325 4.43 -3.08 6.64
CA LEU A 325 4.39 -2.01 5.66
C LEU A 325 5.77 -1.36 5.57
N ALA A 326 5.85 -0.07 5.91
CA ALA A 326 7.12 0.61 6.11
C ALA A 326 7.24 0.99 7.59
N GLY A 327 8.45 0.90 8.14
CA GLY A 327 8.73 1.08 9.56
C GLY A 327 9.05 -0.26 10.23
N ASP A 328 9.58 -0.20 11.45
CA ASP A 328 10.08 -1.39 12.17
C ASP A 328 8.89 -2.22 12.72
N ASP A 329 8.50 -3.30 12.04
CA ASP A 329 7.35 -4.14 12.35
C ASP A 329 7.72 -5.34 13.23
N THR A 330 6.74 -5.90 13.95
CA THR A 330 6.84 -7.19 14.65
C THR A 330 5.73 -8.11 14.21
N ILE A 331 6.07 -9.17 13.47
CA ILE A 331 5.13 -10.11 12.88
C ILE A 331 5.33 -11.50 13.49
N ILE A 332 4.25 -12.08 14.02
CA ILE A 332 4.27 -13.41 14.64
C ILE A 332 3.21 -14.31 14.01
N GLY A 333 3.65 -15.36 13.30
CA GLY A 333 2.79 -16.44 12.81
C GLY A 333 2.65 -17.55 13.83
N ASN A 334 1.43 -17.91 14.27
CA ASN A 334 1.25 -18.94 15.30
C ASN A 334 0.78 -20.30 14.80
N TYR A 335 0.11 -20.37 13.65
CA TYR A 335 -0.58 -21.59 13.24
C TYR A 335 -0.66 -21.71 11.73
N GLY A 336 -0.09 -22.79 11.20
CA GLY A 336 -0.21 -23.13 9.79
C GLY A 336 1.10 -22.99 9.02
N ASN A 337 0.97 -22.99 7.69
CA ASN A 337 2.06 -22.60 6.80
C ASN A 337 1.85 -21.13 6.39
N GLU A 338 2.67 -20.22 6.90
CA GLU A 338 2.54 -18.79 6.64
C GLU A 338 3.59 -18.25 5.66
N VAL A 339 3.35 -17.05 5.14
CA VAL A 339 4.38 -16.19 4.57
C VAL A 339 4.35 -14.90 5.39
N LEU A 340 5.44 -14.57 6.07
CA LEU A 340 5.61 -13.34 6.85
C LEU A 340 6.61 -12.44 6.11
N ALA A 341 6.24 -11.22 5.77
CA ALA A 341 7.10 -10.27 5.07
C ALA A 341 7.22 -8.97 5.88
N GLY A 342 8.42 -8.52 6.23
CA GLY A 342 8.66 -7.26 6.95
C GLY A 342 8.57 -6.03 6.04
N ASN A 343 9.03 -6.18 4.80
CA ASN A 343 9.11 -5.14 3.77
C ASN A 343 10.17 -4.08 4.03
N LYS A 344 9.86 -2.91 4.59
CA LYS A 344 10.88 -1.87 4.84
C LYS A 344 10.89 -1.54 6.32
N GLY A 345 12.04 -1.55 6.96
CA GLY A 345 12.16 -1.31 8.39
C GLY A 345 13.14 -2.29 9.00
N ASN A 346 13.46 -2.12 10.28
CA ASN A 346 14.17 -3.15 11.03
C ASN A 346 13.12 -4.03 11.72
N ASP A 347 12.76 -5.12 11.07
CA ASP A 347 11.59 -5.90 11.42
C ASP A 347 11.94 -7.09 12.33
N ILE A 348 10.95 -7.58 13.07
CA ILE A 348 11.05 -8.79 13.88
C ILE A 348 10.00 -9.78 13.39
N LEU A 349 10.42 -10.84 12.71
CA LEU A 349 9.56 -11.89 12.20
C LEU A 349 9.79 -13.18 13.00
N ALA A 350 8.71 -13.80 13.47
CA ALA A 350 8.79 -15.06 14.19
C ALA A 350 7.68 -16.04 13.79
N ALA A 351 8.06 -17.29 13.50
CA ALA A 351 7.15 -18.40 13.29
C ALA A 351 7.10 -19.31 14.53
N ASN A 352 5.88 -19.60 15.01
CA ASN A 352 5.61 -20.61 16.03
C ASN A 352 4.80 -21.80 15.47
N GLY A 353 4.43 -21.72 14.18
CA GLY A 353 3.55 -22.63 13.46
C GLY A 353 4.26 -23.80 12.80
N ALA A 354 3.77 -24.21 11.62
CA ALA A 354 4.41 -25.19 10.76
C ALA A 354 5.37 -24.48 9.78
N ASN A 355 5.75 -25.16 8.69
CA ASN A 355 6.64 -24.64 7.65
C ASN A 355 6.21 -23.26 7.14
N THR A 356 7.03 -22.25 7.38
CA THR A 356 6.74 -20.84 7.17
C THR A 356 7.84 -20.18 6.35
N VAL A 357 7.44 -19.25 5.48
CA VAL A 357 8.37 -18.37 4.76
C VAL A 357 8.48 -17.06 5.52
N LEU A 358 9.69 -16.64 5.89
CA LEU A 358 9.98 -15.35 6.53
C LEU A 358 10.83 -14.51 5.60
N GLN A 359 10.40 -13.27 5.30
CA GLN A 359 11.09 -12.34 4.42
C GLN A 359 11.31 -11.03 5.19
N GLY A 360 12.55 -10.69 5.55
CA GLY A 360 12.86 -9.43 6.24
C GLY A 360 12.56 -8.24 5.34
N GLY A 361 13.31 -8.12 4.24
CA GLY A 361 13.09 -7.09 3.24
C GLY A 361 14.22 -6.07 3.22
N GLN A 362 13.94 -4.80 3.52
CA GLN A 362 14.94 -3.74 3.62
C GLN A 362 15.09 -3.29 5.06
N GLY A 363 16.31 -3.30 5.59
CA GLY A 363 16.63 -2.89 6.95
C GLY A 363 17.32 -4.03 7.69
N SER A 364 17.66 -3.83 8.95
CA SER A 364 18.36 -4.82 9.76
C SER A 364 17.36 -5.66 10.55
N ASP A 365 16.99 -6.80 9.98
CA ASP A 365 15.87 -7.60 10.42
C ASP A 365 16.28 -8.70 11.41
N ARG A 366 15.28 -9.20 12.16
CA ARG A 366 15.42 -10.33 13.06
C ARG A 366 14.40 -11.39 12.69
N LEU A 367 14.87 -12.47 12.08
CA LEU A 367 14.03 -13.58 11.66
C LEU A 367 14.23 -14.77 12.60
N ARG A 368 13.13 -15.41 12.98
CA ARG A 368 13.14 -16.63 13.78
C ARG A 368 12.15 -17.65 13.22
N GLY A 369 12.66 -18.75 12.71
CA GLY A 369 11.91 -19.94 12.34
C GLY A 369 11.33 -20.68 13.55
N SER A 370 10.65 -21.76 13.24
CA SER A 370 9.85 -22.59 14.11
C SER A 370 10.60 -23.89 14.47
N GLY A 371 9.86 -24.99 14.65
CA GLY A 371 10.45 -26.32 14.84
C GLY A 371 10.32 -27.22 13.60
N PHE A 372 10.02 -26.62 12.45
CA PHE A 372 9.73 -27.26 11.18
C PHE A 372 10.61 -26.68 10.08
N ALA A 373 10.57 -27.29 8.89
CA ALA A 373 11.36 -26.82 7.75
C ALA A 373 10.82 -25.49 7.20
N ASP A 374 11.51 -24.41 7.52
CA ASP A 374 11.15 -23.03 7.18
C ASP A 374 12.04 -22.48 6.04
N GLU A 375 11.57 -21.41 5.38
CA GLU A 375 12.38 -20.64 4.43
C GLU A 375 12.57 -19.22 4.96
N LEU A 376 13.80 -18.80 5.22
CA LEU A 376 14.12 -17.51 5.83
C LEU A 376 15.00 -16.69 4.87
N PHE A 377 14.56 -15.47 4.57
CA PHE A 377 15.24 -14.53 3.68
C PHE A 377 15.48 -13.21 4.42
N GLY A 378 16.74 -12.84 4.68
CA GLY A 378 17.11 -11.58 5.33
C GLY A 378 16.74 -10.37 4.47
N GLY A 379 17.42 -10.21 3.35
CA GLY A 379 17.16 -9.16 2.36
C GLY A 379 18.31 -8.15 2.27
N ASP A 380 17.99 -6.86 2.32
CA ASP A 380 18.96 -5.77 2.32
C ASP A 380 19.21 -5.35 3.77
N GLY A 381 20.39 -5.59 4.34
CA GLY A 381 20.71 -5.01 5.64
C GLY A 381 21.71 -5.84 6.40
N ALA A 382 21.69 -5.70 7.73
CA ALA A 382 22.53 -6.51 8.60
C ALA A 382 21.59 -7.35 9.47
N ASP A 383 21.29 -8.55 9.02
CA ASP A 383 20.20 -9.35 9.53
C ASP A 383 20.69 -10.33 10.60
N THR A 384 19.78 -10.69 11.49
CA THR A 384 19.99 -11.80 12.44
C THR A 384 18.93 -12.86 12.20
N ILE A 385 19.36 -14.03 11.73
CA ILE A 385 18.47 -15.11 11.32
C ILE A 385 18.70 -16.34 12.21
N PHE A 386 17.62 -16.90 12.74
CA PHE A 386 17.61 -18.14 13.51
C PHE A 386 16.64 -19.15 12.87
N GLY A 387 17.11 -20.23 12.24
CA GLY A 387 16.26 -21.30 11.69
C GLY A 387 15.55 -22.09 12.79
N ALA A 388 16.30 -22.42 13.84
CA ALA A 388 15.88 -23.08 15.09
C ALA A 388 15.88 -24.62 15.06
N GLN A 389 14.77 -25.30 14.77
CA GLN A 389 14.79 -26.75 14.52
C GLN A 389 14.04 -27.02 13.22
N GLY A 390 14.42 -28.03 12.47
CA GLY A 390 13.87 -28.26 11.13
C GLY A 390 15.01 -28.36 10.13
N ASP A 391 14.72 -28.87 8.93
CA ASP A 391 15.67 -28.78 7.82
C ASP A 391 15.36 -27.46 7.09
N ASP A 392 16.04 -26.38 7.46
CA ASP A 392 15.70 -25.01 7.05
C ASP A 392 16.43 -24.58 5.77
N PHE A 393 15.81 -23.67 5.02
CA PHE A 393 16.47 -22.92 3.94
C PHE A 393 16.67 -21.47 4.38
N ILE A 394 17.91 -21.01 4.43
CA ILE A 394 18.25 -19.66 4.89
C ILE A 394 19.08 -18.93 3.83
N PHE A 395 18.66 -17.71 3.50
CA PHE A 395 19.35 -16.80 2.60
C PHE A 395 19.55 -15.43 3.24
N GLY A 396 20.81 -14.96 3.33
CA GLY A 396 21.16 -13.64 3.87
C GLY A 396 20.65 -12.50 3.00
N GLY A 397 21.24 -12.33 1.80
CA GLY A 397 20.78 -11.35 0.79
C GLY A 397 21.66 -11.38 -0.47
N ASP A 398 21.24 -10.80 -1.60
CA ASP A 398 22.10 -10.75 -2.82
C ASP A 398 22.15 -9.36 -3.47
N THR A 399 21.86 -8.31 -2.70
CA THR A 399 21.85 -6.96 -3.26
C THR A 399 23.10 -6.20 -2.84
N SER A 400 23.37 -5.08 -3.52
CA SER A 400 24.46 -4.18 -3.10
C SER A 400 24.22 -3.51 -1.75
N ASN A 401 22.96 -3.51 -1.28
CA ASN A 401 22.59 -2.91 0.00
C ASN A 401 22.75 -3.89 1.16
N ASP A 402 22.81 -5.18 0.88
CA ASP A 402 23.14 -6.22 1.82
C ASP A 402 24.47 -5.96 2.55
N LYS A 403 24.53 -6.33 3.83
CA LYS A 403 25.63 -6.05 4.76
C LYS A 403 26.02 -7.37 5.43
N ARG A 404 26.51 -7.29 6.67
CA ARG A 404 26.98 -8.47 7.40
C ARG A 404 25.80 -9.08 8.13
N ASP A 405 25.55 -10.33 7.84
CA ASP A 405 24.53 -11.12 8.51
C ASP A 405 25.11 -12.00 9.62
N LEU A 406 24.22 -12.36 10.54
CA LEU A 406 24.46 -13.36 11.57
C LEU A 406 23.39 -14.44 11.49
N VAL A 407 23.79 -15.62 11.02
CA VAL A 407 22.89 -16.74 10.75
C VAL A 407 23.21 -17.92 11.65
N TYR A 408 22.16 -18.47 12.26
CA TYR A 408 22.17 -19.73 13.00
C TYR A 408 21.12 -20.67 12.38
N GLY A 409 21.55 -21.78 11.77
CA GLY A 409 20.68 -22.83 11.24
C GLY A 409 19.90 -23.49 12.38
N GLY A 410 20.62 -24.11 13.30
CA GLY A 410 20.07 -24.61 14.54
C GLY A 410 20.14 -26.12 14.61
N GLY A 411 19.02 -26.82 14.40
CA GLY A 411 18.98 -28.27 14.50
C GLY A 411 18.23 -28.90 13.36
N GLY A 412 18.88 -29.74 12.58
CA GLY A 412 18.36 -30.32 11.34
C GLY A 412 19.43 -30.19 10.26
N ASN A 413 19.11 -30.56 9.04
CA ASN A 413 20.05 -30.48 7.92
C ASN A 413 19.74 -29.20 7.13
N ASP A 414 20.40 -28.11 7.51
CA ASP A 414 20.09 -26.78 7.05
C ASP A 414 20.82 -26.46 5.75
N ARG A 415 20.20 -25.63 4.91
CA ARG A 415 20.83 -25.06 3.72
C ARG A 415 20.94 -23.56 3.89
N ILE A 416 22.17 -23.09 4.09
CA ILE A 416 22.47 -21.68 4.38
C ILE A 416 23.31 -21.10 3.25
N ASP A 417 22.91 -19.92 2.76
CA ASP A 417 23.70 -19.11 1.82
C ASP A 417 23.73 -17.67 2.35
N GLY A 418 24.92 -17.22 2.75
CA GLY A 418 25.13 -15.90 3.37
C GLY A 418 24.97 -14.75 2.38
N GLY A 419 25.20 -14.99 1.09
CA GLY A 419 24.93 -13.99 0.09
C GLY A 419 25.99 -12.88 -0.01
N HIS A 420 25.60 -11.61 0.13
CA HIS A 420 26.49 -10.46 -0.08
C HIS A 420 26.89 -9.80 1.25
N GLY A 421 28.05 -10.12 1.81
CA GLY A 421 28.34 -9.62 3.14
C GLY A 421 29.75 -9.87 3.60
N ASN A 422 29.95 -9.93 4.91
CA ASN A 422 31.15 -10.53 5.51
C ASN A 422 30.62 -11.36 6.66
N ASP A 423 29.96 -12.46 6.35
CA ASP A 423 28.89 -13.01 7.16
C ASP A 423 29.41 -13.91 8.28
N GLU A 424 28.55 -14.18 9.25
CA GLU A 424 28.78 -15.21 10.26
C GLU A 424 27.70 -16.26 10.20
N LEU A 425 28.05 -17.43 9.69
CA LEU A 425 27.13 -18.51 9.41
C LEU A 425 27.44 -19.70 10.31
N ARG A 426 26.42 -20.25 10.95
CA ARG A 426 26.54 -21.44 11.81
C ARG A 426 25.47 -22.47 11.45
N GLY A 427 25.85 -23.69 11.11
CA GLY A 427 24.93 -24.80 10.89
C GLY A 427 24.38 -25.35 12.21
N ASP A 428 25.25 -25.44 13.22
CA ASP A 428 25.01 -25.94 14.57
C ASP A 428 24.88 -27.48 14.67
N ALA A 429 23.71 -28.09 14.42
CA ALA A 429 23.55 -29.53 14.61
C ALA A 429 22.77 -30.20 13.49
N GLY A 430 23.39 -31.16 12.83
CA GLY A 430 22.86 -31.90 11.67
C GLY A 430 23.83 -31.78 10.51
N ASN A 431 23.49 -32.33 9.35
CA ASN A 431 24.40 -32.33 8.21
C ASN A 431 24.07 -31.13 7.31
N ASP A 432 24.78 -30.04 7.53
CA ASP A 432 24.45 -28.74 6.97
C ASP A 432 25.15 -28.50 5.63
N THR A 433 24.56 -27.67 4.78
CA THR A 433 25.18 -27.15 3.57
C THR A 433 25.25 -25.64 3.65
N ILE A 434 26.45 -25.09 3.80
CA ILE A 434 26.67 -23.66 4.04
C ILE A 434 27.55 -23.06 2.94
N ALA A 435 27.07 -21.98 2.33
CA ALA A 435 27.84 -21.11 1.44
C ALA A 435 28.01 -19.73 2.08
N GLY A 436 29.24 -19.24 2.17
CA GLY A 436 29.58 -17.88 2.62
C GLY A 436 29.02 -16.84 1.67
N GLY A 437 29.48 -16.90 0.41
CA GLY A 437 28.97 -16.06 -0.67
C GLY A 437 30.03 -15.08 -1.14
N PHE A 438 29.68 -13.81 -1.24
CA PHE A 438 30.60 -12.75 -1.60
C PHE A 438 31.04 -12.00 -0.34
N GLY A 439 32.31 -12.17 0.02
CA GLY A 439 33.00 -11.35 1.02
C GLY A 439 33.83 -12.21 1.95
N ALA A 440 34.38 -11.62 3.01
CA ALA A 440 35.24 -12.35 3.94
C ALA A 440 34.41 -12.94 5.07
N ASP A 441 34.03 -14.21 4.93
CA ASP A 441 33.02 -14.84 5.75
C ASP A 441 33.63 -15.67 6.90
N THR A 442 32.84 -15.91 7.93
CA THR A 442 33.12 -16.87 8.99
C THR A 442 32.04 -17.95 8.98
N ILE A 443 32.44 -19.18 8.70
CA ILE A 443 31.55 -20.34 8.59
C ILE A 443 31.90 -21.36 9.67
N LEU A 444 30.92 -21.79 10.44
CA LEU A 444 31.03 -22.89 11.40
C LEU A 444 29.99 -23.96 11.01
N GLY A 445 30.43 -25.17 10.68
CA GLY A 445 29.54 -26.30 10.39
C GLY A 445 28.79 -26.72 11.64
N GLY A 446 29.48 -27.31 12.61
CA GLY A 446 28.91 -27.65 13.90
C GLY A 446 29.09 -29.13 14.23
N ASN A 447 28.00 -29.86 14.48
CA ASN A 447 28.05 -31.32 14.58
C ASN A 447 27.27 -31.92 13.42
N GLY A 448 27.88 -32.87 12.71
CA GLY A 448 27.28 -33.53 11.56
C GLY A 448 28.32 -33.65 10.45
N ASP A 449 27.96 -34.32 9.37
CA ASP A 449 28.82 -34.37 8.18
C ASP A 449 28.43 -33.17 7.28
N ASP A 450 29.18 -32.07 7.36
CA ASP A 450 28.81 -30.79 6.75
C ASP A 450 29.45 -30.56 5.37
N VAL A 451 28.83 -29.70 4.57
CA VAL A 451 29.34 -29.22 3.27
C VAL A 451 29.50 -27.71 3.30
N LEU A 452 30.74 -27.23 3.40
CA LEU A 452 31.07 -25.84 3.66
C LEU A 452 31.83 -25.22 2.47
N THR A 453 31.36 -24.08 1.97
CA THR A 453 32.05 -23.32 0.92
C THR A 453 32.15 -21.84 1.25
N GLY A 454 33.35 -21.27 1.28
CA GLY A 454 33.54 -19.81 1.48
C GLY A 454 33.13 -19.02 0.23
N SER A 455 33.48 -19.57 -0.94
CA SER A 455 33.16 -19.06 -2.28
C SER A 455 34.12 -17.99 -2.80
N SER A 456 34.07 -16.75 -2.31
CA SER A 456 34.94 -15.68 -2.80
C SER A 456 35.53 -14.87 -1.65
N PHE A 457 36.74 -14.34 -1.85
CA PHE A 457 37.57 -13.67 -0.85
C PHE A 457 38.12 -14.61 0.23
N SER A 458 38.72 -14.04 1.26
CA SER A 458 39.47 -14.75 2.28
C SER A 458 38.56 -15.10 3.44
N ASP A 459 38.22 -16.39 3.53
CA ASP A 459 37.25 -16.91 4.46
C ASP A 459 37.88 -17.62 5.65
N ARG A 460 37.10 -17.77 6.73
CA ARG A 460 37.43 -18.63 7.86
C ARG A 460 36.36 -19.69 8.02
N ILE A 461 36.74 -20.95 7.79
CA ILE A 461 35.81 -22.09 7.82
C ILE A 461 36.26 -23.08 8.90
N ILE A 462 35.33 -23.50 9.74
CA ILE A 462 35.51 -24.51 10.78
C ILE A 462 34.45 -25.58 10.57
N GLY A 463 34.85 -26.81 10.26
CA GLY A 463 33.95 -27.96 10.10
C GLY A 463 33.24 -28.30 11.40
N GLY A 464 33.97 -28.87 12.35
CA GLY A 464 33.48 -29.14 13.69
C GLY A 464 33.59 -30.62 14.04
N LYS A 465 32.48 -31.31 14.30
CA LYS A 465 32.50 -32.76 14.52
C LYS A 465 31.79 -33.44 13.38
N GLY A 466 32.40 -34.49 12.84
CA GLY A 466 31.83 -35.28 11.75
C GLY A 466 32.76 -35.22 10.56
N LYS A 467 32.32 -35.75 9.42
CA LYS A 467 33.15 -35.83 8.23
C LYS A 467 32.80 -34.71 7.28
N ASP A 468 33.55 -33.63 7.38
CA ASP A 468 33.23 -32.39 6.70
C ASP A 468 33.88 -32.32 5.32
N PHE A 469 33.15 -31.73 4.36
CA PHE A 469 33.69 -31.30 3.08
C PHE A 469 33.87 -29.79 3.11
N ILE A 470 35.11 -29.33 3.02
CA ILE A 470 35.48 -27.91 3.14
C ILE A 470 36.10 -27.42 1.83
N ASN A 471 35.53 -26.36 1.27
CA ASN A 471 36.06 -25.65 0.11
C ASN A 471 36.22 -24.16 0.45
N GLY A 472 37.44 -23.67 0.58
CA GLY A 472 37.69 -22.24 0.82
C GLY A 472 37.07 -21.35 -0.28
N GLY A 473 37.29 -21.73 -1.54
CA GLY A 473 36.89 -20.91 -2.67
C GLY A 473 38.00 -19.93 -3.07
N PHE A 474 37.64 -18.86 -3.77
CA PHE A 474 38.63 -17.91 -4.27
C PHE A 474 39.16 -17.00 -3.18
N GLY A 475 40.28 -17.32 -2.57
CA GLY A 475 40.99 -16.39 -1.71
C GLY A 475 42.14 -17.06 -0.99
N PHE A 476 42.61 -16.41 0.07
CA PHE A 476 43.53 -17.05 0.99
C PHE A 476 42.74 -17.42 2.24
N ASP A 477 42.28 -18.66 2.28
CA ASP A 477 41.32 -19.10 3.28
C ASP A 477 41.99 -19.78 4.47
N ARG A 478 41.31 -19.74 5.62
CA ARG A 478 41.72 -20.46 6.83
C ARG A 478 40.72 -21.54 7.14
N LEU A 479 41.17 -22.78 7.08
CA LEU A 479 40.33 -23.97 7.18
C LEU A 479 40.72 -24.73 8.45
N VAL A 480 39.71 -25.20 9.17
CA VAL A 480 39.82 -26.10 10.33
C VAL A 480 38.83 -27.23 10.06
N GLY A 481 39.30 -28.47 10.01
CA GLY A 481 38.43 -29.64 9.85
C GLY A 481 37.64 -29.90 11.11
N GLY A 482 38.35 -30.03 12.23
CA GLY A 482 37.78 -30.35 13.52
C GLY A 482 38.13 -31.78 13.92
N SER A 483 37.15 -32.65 14.08
CA SER A 483 37.36 -34.05 14.49
C SER A 483 36.64 -35.01 13.56
N ASP A 484 37.20 -36.20 13.40
CA ASP A 484 36.85 -37.21 12.39
C ASP A 484 37.55 -36.92 11.04
N ALA A 485 37.10 -37.53 9.94
CA ALA A 485 37.87 -37.58 8.70
C ALA A 485 37.37 -36.56 7.68
N ASP A 486 38.11 -35.47 7.50
CA ASP A 486 37.68 -34.32 6.72
C ASP A 486 38.28 -34.26 5.30
N GLN A 487 37.63 -33.50 4.43
CA GLN A 487 38.04 -33.29 3.05
C GLN A 487 38.25 -31.81 2.75
N PHE A 488 39.49 -31.43 2.44
CA PHE A 488 39.84 -30.07 2.04
C PHE A 488 39.98 -29.97 0.51
N PHE A 489 39.00 -29.35 -0.14
CA PHE A 489 38.95 -29.22 -1.59
C PHE A 489 39.63 -27.95 -2.09
N HIS A 490 40.38 -28.07 -3.20
CA HIS A 490 40.90 -26.93 -3.94
C HIS A 490 40.82 -27.19 -5.43
N VAL A 491 40.21 -26.27 -6.18
CA VAL A 491 39.94 -26.44 -7.63
C VAL A 491 41.23 -26.46 -8.47
N GLY A 492 42.26 -25.73 -8.03
CA GLY A 492 43.60 -25.73 -8.62
C GLY A 492 43.71 -24.90 -9.90
N VAL A 493 42.85 -23.88 -10.05
CA VAL A 493 42.95 -22.88 -11.12
C VAL A 493 43.93 -21.77 -10.70
N ARG A 494 44.68 -21.23 -11.65
CA ARG A 494 45.63 -20.14 -11.39
C ARG A 494 44.90 -18.90 -10.87
N GLY A 495 45.38 -18.34 -9.75
CA GLY A 495 44.81 -17.15 -9.14
C GLY A 495 43.60 -17.42 -8.24
N HIS A 496 43.29 -18.70 -7.96
CA HIS A 496 42.34 -19.10 -6.93
C HIS A 496 42.75 -18.56 -5.55
N GLY A 497 44.05 -18.69 -5.24
CA GLY A 497 44.62 -18.38 -3.94
C GLY A 497 45.21 -19.64 -3.33
N SER A 498 45.60 -19.60 -2.06
CA SER A 498 46.19 -20.76 -1.37
C SER A 498 45.58 -20.86 0.02
N ASP A 499 45.17 -22.08 0.40
CA ASP A 499 44.37 -22.29 1.60
C ASP A 499 45.26 -22.78 2.75
N TRP A 500 44.96 -22.34 3.96
CA TRP A 500 45.69 -22.66 5.17
C TRP A 500 44.86 -23.62 6.02
N VAL A 501 45.25 -24.89 6.05
CA VAL A 501 44.61 -25.92 6.87
C VAL A 501 45.34 -25.99 8.21
N GLN A 502 44.62 -25.72 9.30
CA GLN A 502 45.23 -25.52 10.62
C GLN A 502 45.43 -26.79 11.43
N ASP A 503 44.64 -27.83 11.17
CA ASP A 503 44.53 -29.02 12.03
C ASP A 503 44.51 -30.33 11.23
N TYR A 504 45.05 -30.33 10.00
CA TYR A 504 45.13 -31.53 9.17
C TYR A 504 45.74 -32.71 9.96
N ASP A 505 44.99 -33.80 10.11
CA ASP A 505 45.43 -35.03 10.78
C ASP A 505 45.19 -36.28 9.92
N SER A 506 46.29 -36.84 9.41
CA SER A 506 46.28 -38.08 8.64
C SER A 506 45.80 -39.29 9.45
N ALA A 507 45.96 -39.27 10.79
CA ALA A 507 45.52 -40.35 11.67
C ALA A 507 44.01 -40.35 11.90
N GLU A 508 43.37 -39.17 11.85
CA GLU A 508 41.90 -39.02 11.88
C GLU A 508 41.27 -39.39 10.53
N GLY A 509 42.06 -39.25 9.45
CA GLY A 509 41.72 -39.71 8.11
C GLY A 509 41.54 -38.56 7.12
N ASP A 510 42.09 -37.40 7.41
CA ASP A 510 41.97 -36.20 6.58
C ASP A 510 42.58 -36.36 5.19
N VAL A 511 41.92 -35.76 4.22
CA VAL A 511 42.30 -35.87 2.81
C VAL A 511 42.22 -34.51 2.11
N LEU A 512 43.30 -34.15 1.43
CA LEU A 512 43.29 -33.07 0.45
C LEU A 512 42.63 -33.56 -0.84
N ARG A 513 41.73 -32.78 -1.43
CA ARG A 513 41.02 -33.15 -2.66
C ARG A 513 41.26 -32.13 -3.76
N THR A 514 41.82 -32.57 -4.87
CA THR A 514 42.11 -31.70 -6.01
C THR A 514 40.98 -31.68 -7.05
N GLY A 515 40.64 -30.49 -7.53
CA GLY A 515 39.79 -30.28 -8.70
C GLY A 515 40.53 -30.34 -10.04
N ILE A 516 41.87 -30.50 -10.03
CA ILE A 516 42.68 -30.53 -11.25
C ILE A 516 42.47 -31.84 -12.00
N ALA A 517 41.62 -31.78 -13.01
CA ALA A 517 41.31 -32.93 -13.85
C ALA A 517 42.55 -33.53 -14.51
N ARG A 518 42.66 -34.87 -14.46
CA ARG A 518 43.76 -35.66 -15.05
C ARG A 518 45.16 -35.37 -14.48
N SER A 519 45.24 -34.77 -13.28
CA SER A 519 46.50 -34.74 -12.54
C SER A 519 46.89 -36.14 -12.05
N SER A 520 48.15 -36.29 -11.67
CA SER A 520 48.71 -37.48 -11.04
C SER A 520 49.47 -37.09 -9.77
N ALA A 521 49.71 -38.02 -8.85
CA ALA A 521 50.40 -37.73 -7.59
C ALA A 521 51.78 -37.09 -7.80
N SER A 522 52.50 -37.47 -8.87
CA SER A 522 53.82 -36.92 -9.20
C SER A 522 53.80 -35.47 -9.72
N ASP A 523 52.62 -34.94 -10.05
CA ASP A 523 52.43 -33.53 -10.38
C ASP A 523 52.39 -32.64 -9.15
N TYR A 524 52.30 -33.21 -7.95
CA TYR A 524 52.28 -32.49 -6.68
C TYR A 524 53.68 -32.52 -6.02
N LEU A 525 53.97 -31.49 -5.24
CA LEU A 525 55.23 -31.36 -4.51
C LEU A 525 54.92 -30.85 -3.11
N VAL A 526 55.40 -31.57 -2.10
CA VAL A 526 55.43 -31.12 -0.71
C VAL A 526 56.79 -30.49 -0.42
N ARG A 527 56.79 -29.31 0.21
CA ARG A 527 57.99 -28.68 0.77
C ARG A 527 57.72 -28.28 2.20
N PHE A 528 58.73 -28.36 3.04
CA PHE A 528 58.63 -27.92 4.43
C PHE A 528 59.41 -26.62 4.64
N ALA A 529 58.85 -25.70 5.42
CA ALA A 529 59.54 -24.50 5.86
C ALA A 529 58.97 -24.06 7.21
N ASP A 530 59.82 -23.60 8.13
CA ASP A 530 59.38 -22.92 9.36
C ASP A 530 58.83 -21.53 9.01
N THR A 531 57.56 -21.27 9.33
CA THR A 531 56.97 -19.94 9.19
C THR A 531 57.01 -19.11 10.47
N GLY A 532 57.36 -19.72 11.61
CA GLY A 532 57.40 -19.04 12.91
C GLY A 532 56.02 -18.64 13.44
N ALA A 533 54.96 -19.35 13.02
CA ALA A 533 53.63 -19.19 13.58
C ALA A 533 53.64 -19.54 15.09
N ALA A 534 52.88 -18.79 15.89
CA ALA A 534 52.96 -18.82 17.35
C ALA A 534 52.61 -20.17 17.99
N ASP A 535 51.89 -21.02 17.25
CA ASP A 535 51.42 -22.34 17.70
C ASP A 535 52.09 -23.51 16.92
N ALA A 536 53.08 -23.23 16.07
CA ALA A 536 53.73 -24.27 15.28
C ALA A 536 54.69 -25.11 16.15
N SER A 537 54.39 -26.40 16.31
CA SER A 537 55.26 -27.38 16.96
C SER A 537 56.21 -28.07 15.96
N ALA A 538 55.93 -27.95 14.67
CA ALA A 538 56.70 -28.48 13.56
C ALA A 538 56.70 -27.53 12.35
N ALA A 539 57.53 -27.80 11.35
CA ALA A 539 57.54 -27.01 10.12
C ALA A 539 56.24 -27.23 9.32
N GLU A 540 55.76 -26.19 8.65
CA GLU A 540 54.55 -26.26 7.83
C GLU A 540 54.81 -26.97 6.50
N ALA A 541 53.81 -27.70 5.98
CA ALA A 541 53.87 -28.37 4.70
C ALA A 541 53.19 -27.55 3.59
N PHE A 542 53.93 -27.23 2.54
CA PHE A 542 53.46 -26.50 1.37
C PHE A 542 53.21 -27.48 0.23
N VAL A 543 51.94 -27.72 -0.10
CA VAL A 543 51.52 -28.63 -1.18
C VAL A 543 51.29 -27.81 -2.46
N SER A 544 52.16 -28.01 -3.45
CA SER A 544 52.17 -27.23 -4.70
C SER A 544 51.91 -28.09 -5.93
N TYR A 545 51.25 -27.52 -6.95
CA TYR A 545 51.06 -28.16 -8.26
C TYR A 545 52.21 -27.79 -9.21
N ARG A 546 53.15 -28.73 -9.43
CA ARG A 546 54.41 -28.53 -10.17
C ARG A 546 54.23 -27.89 -11.56
N PRO A 547 53.24 -28.28 -12.40
CA PRO A 547 53.12 -27.73 -13.74
C PRO A 547 52.88 -26.21 -13.77
N THR A 548 52.27 -25.66 -12.72
CA THR A 548 52.00 -24.22 -12.62
C THR A 548 52.88 -23.51 -11.58
N GLY A 549 53.43 -24.26 -10.63
CA GLY A 549 54.18 -23.73 -9.49
C GLY A 549 53.32 -23.10 -8.40
N GLN A 550 51.99 -23.15 -8.51
CA GLN A 550 51.08 -22.60 -7.49
C GLN A 550 51.08 -23.47 -6.23
N ILE A 551 51.01 -22.82 -5.07
CA ILE A 551 50.72 -23.46 -3.80
C ILE A 551 49.19 -23.62 -3.74
N LEU A 552 48.72 -24.81 -3.40
CA LEU A 552 47.30 -25.10 -3.23
C LEU A 552 46.93 -25.05 -1.74
N TRP A 553 47.71 -25.76 -0.93
CA TRP A 553 47.51 -25.85 0.50
C TRP A 553 48.79 -25.56 1.27
N VAL A 554 48.62 -24.95 2.43
CA VAL A 554 49.60 -24.86 3.51
C VAL A 554 49.01 -25.59 4.70
N LEU A 555 49.66 -26.67 5.15
CA LEU A 555 49.24 -27.44 6.31
C LEU A 555 50.10 -27.00 7.51
N ILE A 556 49.44 -26.47 8.53
CA ILE A 556 50.10 -26.12 9.79
C ILE A 556 50.63 -27.39 10.45
N ASP A 557 51.85 -27.34 10.98
CA ASP A 557 52.56 -28.49 11.55
C ASP A 557 52.64 -29.71 10.62
N GLY A 558 52.50 -29.53 9.29
CA GLY A 558 52.45 -30.64 8.34
C GLY A 558 53.70 -31.53 8.31
N ALA A 559 54.85 -31.10 8.83
CA ALA A 559 56.03 -31.94 9.02
C ALA A 559 55.89 -32.95 10.18
N ALA A 560 54.89 -32.82 11.04
CA ALA A 560 54.57 -33.79 12.09
C ALA A 560 53.72 -34.97 11.59
N GLN A 561 53.17 -34.87 10.38
CA GLN A 561 52.32 -35.90 9.80
C GLN A 561 53.16 -37.08 9.26
N ASP A 562 52.66 -38.31 9.47
CA ASP A 562 53.27 -39.52 8.91
C ASP A 562 52.95 -39.66 7.40
N GLU A 563 51.77 -39.19 6.98
CA GLU A 563 51.29 -39.23 5.60
C GLU A 563 50.64 -37.88 5.23
N ILE A 564 50.70 -37.49 3.95
CA ILE A 564 49.89 -36.38 3.42
C ILE A 564 49.03 -36.93 2.30
N ASN A 565 47.76 -37.17 2.61
CA ASN A 565 46.81 -37.85 1.74
C ASN A 565 46.18 -36.89 0.73
N LEU A 566 46.37 -37.18 -0.56
CA LEU A 566 45.75 -36.47 -1.67
C LEU A 566 44.85 -37.39 -2.49
N GLN A 567 43.57 -37.04 -2.59
CA GLN A 567 42.60 -37.72 -3.45
C GLN A 567 42.62 -37.17 -4.88
N ILE A 568 42.88 -38.05 -5.84
CA ILE A 568 42.85 -37.77 -7.28
C ILE A 568 41.97 -38.81 -7.96
N GLY A 569 40.89 -38.37 -8.61
CA GLY A 569 40.01 -39.27 -9.38
C GLY A 569 39.41 -40.41 -8.54
N GLY A 570 39.18 -40.18 -7.24
CA GLY A 570 38.62 -41.16 -6.29
C GLY A 570 39.63 -42.15 -5.70
N GLN A 571 40.93 -42.01 -5.97
CA GLN A 571 41.99 -42.76 -5.32
C GLN A 571 42.80 -41.83 -4.41
N VAL A 572 43.20 -42.31 -3.23
CA VAL A 572 44.02 -41.56 -2.27
C VAL A 572 45.48 -41.96 -2.45
N TYR A 573 46.37 -40.97 -2.48
CA TYR A 573 47.81 -41.12 -2.61
C TYR A 573 48.49 -40.40 -1.45
N ASP A 574 49.42 -41.06 -0.78
CA ASP A 574 50.33 -40.38 0.14
C ASP A 574 51.42 -39.64 -0.66
N LEU A 575 51.54 -38.33 -0.43
CA LEU A 575 52.51 -37.46 -1.09
C LEU A 575 53.92 -37.52 -0.47
N LEU A 576 54.08 -38.19 0.67
CA LEU A 576 55.38 -38.38 1.33
C LEU A 576 56.08 -39.70 0.94
N ALA A 577 55.37 -40.60 0.26
CA ALA A 577 55.82 -41.95 -0.13
C ALA A 577 56.91 -42.01 -1.22
#